data_AF-A0AAV6ALN0-F1
#
_entry.id   AF-A0AAV6ALN0-F1
#
_cell.length_a   1.000
_cell.length_b   1.000
_cell.length_c   1.000
_cell.angle_alpha   90.00
_cell.angle_beta   90.00
_cell.angle_gamma   90.00
#
_symmetry.space_group_name_H-M   'P 1'
#
loop_
_entity.id
_entity.type
_entity.pdbx_description
1 polymer ?
#
loop_
_entity_poly.entity_id
_entity_poly.type
_entity_poly.pdbx_seq_one_letter_code
_entity_poly.pdbx_strand_id
1 'polypeptide(L)' 'IACGQIDIGNAASEMTARMSSGVRQADGRMAPEPTMDVQHVANAVLHMASLPLETNVLTMTVMATKMPFVGRG' A
#
# COMPACT_ATOMS: atom_id res chain seq x y z
N ILE A 1 -17.84 4.76 -18.34
CA ILE A 1 -16.40 4.53 -18.06
C ILE A 1 -16.29 4.31 -16.57
N ALA A 2 -15.76 3.15 -16.13
CA ALA A 2 -15.46 2.88 -14.73
C ALA A 2 -13.96 3.06 -14.50
N CYS A 3 -13.58 3.82 -13.47
CA CYS A 3 -12.19 4.10 -13.11
C CYS A 3 -12.02 3.99 -11.60
N GLY A 4 -10.88 3.48 -11.15
CA GLY A 4 -10.54 3.40 -9.73
C GLY A 4 -9.05 3.58 -9.50
N GLN A 5 -8.68 3.96 -8.29
CA GLN A 5 -7.30 4.10 -7.83
C GLN A 5 -7.07 3.21 -6.61
N ILE A 6 -5.89 2.61 -6.55
CA ILE A 6 -5.39 1.89 -5.37
C ILE A 6 -4.04 2.48 -4.94
N ASP A 7 -3.99 2.94 -3.70
CA ASP A 7 -2.77 3.41 -3.05
C ASP A 7 -2.17 2.26 -2.23
N ILE A 8 -0.90 1.94 -2.48
CA ILE A 8 -0.21 0.80 -1.88
C ILE A 8 0.90 1.28 -0.94
N GLY A 9 0.78 0.94 0.34
CA GLY A 9 1.77 1.22 1.38
C GLY A 9 2.62 0.00 1.73
N ASN A 10 3.91 0.02 1.38
CA ASN A 10 4.91 -0.98 1.79
C ASN A 10 4.54 -2.45 1.50
N ALA A 11 4.09 -2.77 0.29
CA ALA A 11 4.00 -4.15 -0.18
C ALA A 11 5.40 -4.72 -0.49
N ALA A 12 5.75 -5.90 0.00
CA ALA A 12 7.07 -6.52 -0.15
C ALA A 12 7.32 -6.94 -1.61
N SER A 13 8.28 -6.27 -2.25
CA SER A 13 8.72 -6.51 -3.63
C SER A 13 10.16 -6.00 -3.79
N GLU A 14 10.79 -6.25 -4.94
CA GLU A 14 12.11 -5.67 -5.23
C GLU A 14 12.11 -4.14 -5.14
N MET A 15 11.03 -3.47 -5.55
CA MET A 15 10.90 -2.01 -5.49
C MET A 15 10.86 -1.45 -4.06
N THR A 16 10.40 -2.25 -3.10
CA THR A 16 10.26 -1.85 -1.69
C THR A 16 11.32 -2.47 -0.79
N ALA A 17 12.30 -3.18 -1.35
CA ALA A 17 13.41 -3.78 -0.60
C ALA A 17 14.11 -2.76 0.33
N ARG A 18 14.21 -1.50 -0.13
CA ARG A 18 14.79 -0.40 0.67
C ARG A 18 14.02 -0.08 1.96
N MET A 19 12.71 -0.34 2.00
CA MET A 19 11.87 -0.09 3.18
C MET A 19 12.33 -0.95 4.36
N SER A 20 12.69 -2.21 4.08
CA SER A 20 13.22 -3.13 5.08
C SER A 20 14.67 -2.83 5.49
N SER A 21 15.47 -2.18 4.63
CA SER A 21 16.86 -1.81 4.95
C SER A 21 16.99 -0.47 5.68
N GLY A 22 15.92 0.33 5.71
CA GLY A 22 15.88 1.62 6.37
C GLY A 22 15.59 2.78 5.42
N VAL A 23 14.62 3.60 5.81
CA VAL A 23 14.23 4.83 5.11
C VAL A 23 14.10 5.99 6.09
N ARG A 24 14.20 7.22 5.57
CA ARG A 24 14.16 8.44 6.38
C ARG A 24 12.76 8.61 6.98
N GLN A 25 12.71 8.69 8.30
CA GLN A 25 11.52 8.95 9.09
C GLN A 25 11.29 10.46 9.24
N ALA A 26 10.10 10.84 9.73
CA ALA A 26 9.72 12.24 9.85
C ALA A 26 10.61 13.05 10.82
N ASP A 27 11.15 12.39 11.85
CA ASP A 27 12.15 12.94 12.77
C ASP A 27 13.59 13.01 12.20
N GLY A 28 13.75 12.63 10.93
CA GLY A 28 15.02 12.66 10.20
C GLY A 28 15.91 11.43 10.38
N ARG A 29 15.57 10.48 11.28
CA ARG A 29 16.36 9.26 11.49
C ARG A 29 16.14 8.26 10.35
N MET A 30 17.11 7.36 10.14
CA MET A 30 16.93 6.20 9.26
C MET A 30 16.42 5.03 10.08
N ALA A 31 15.28 4.45 9.69
CA ALA A 31 14.71 3.27 10.35
C ALA A 31 14.03 2.35 9.34
N PRO A 32 14.07 1.01 9.53
CA PRO A 32 13.29 0.07 8.74
C PRO A 32 11.79 0.31 8.92
N GLU A 33 11.04 0.20 7.82
CA GLU A 33 9.59 0.21 7.86
C GLU A 33 9.01 -1.20 7.65
N PRO A 34 7.91 -1.55 8.33
CA PRO A 34 7.26 -2.82 8.14
C PRO A 34 6.69 -2.92 6.74
N THR A 35 6.74 -4.13 6.17
CA THR A 35 6.14 -4.48 4.89
C THR A 35 5.00 -5.47 5.07
N MET A 36 4.12 -5.56 4.07
CA MET A 36 3.07 -6.57 3.96
C MET A 36 3.32 -7.47 2.74
N ASP A 37 2.78 -8.68 2.73
CA ASP A 37 2.83 -9.56 1.56
C ASP A 37 2.13 -8.89 0.35
N VAL A 38 2.80 -8.88 -0.80
CA VAL A 38 2.27 -8.35 -2.06
C VAL A 38 1.00 -9.08 -2.52
N GLN A 39 0.79 -10.33 -2.08
CA GLN A 39 -0.45 -11.07 -2.35
C GLN A 39 -1.70 -10.34 -1.85
N HIS A 40 -1.61 -9.55 -0.77
CA HIS A 40 -2.74 -8.75 -0.31
C HIS A 40 -3.15 -7.67 -1.31
N VAL A 41 -2.18 -7.06 -2.00
CA VAL A 41 -2.45 -6.10 -3.08
C VAL A 41 -3.07 -6.78 -4.28
N ALA A 42 -2.55 -7.95 -4.68
CA ALA A 42 -3.11 -8.72 -5.79
C ALA A 42 -4.58 -9.09 -5.54
N ASN A 43 -4.91 -9.53 -4.32
CA ASN A 43 -6.27 -9.85 -3.92
C ASN A 43 -7.18 -8.61 -3.93
N ALA A 44 -6.68 -7.44 -3.51
CA ALA A 44 -7.42 -6.19 -3.55
C ALA A 44 -7.74 -5.76 -4.99
N VAL A 45 -6.75 -5.82 -5.90
CA VAL A 45 -6.95 -5.52 -7.33
C VAL A 45 -7.92 -6.51 -7.96
N LEU A 46 -7.80 -7.80 -7.65
CA LEU A 46 -8.75 -8.82 -8.12
C LEU A 46 -10.17 -8.51 -7.66
N HIS A 47 -10.35 -8.12 -6.39
CA HIS A 47 -11.65 -7.71 -5.88
C HIS A 47 -12.21 -6.52 -6.68
N MET A 48 -11.42 -5.45 -6.88
CA MET A 48 -11.84 -4.29 -7.67
C MET A 48 -12.27 -4.68 -9.09
N ALA A 49 -11.51 -5.56 -9.75
CA ALA A 49 -11.78 -6.03 -11.10
C ALA A 49 -12.97 -7.00 -11.19
N SER A 50 -13.32 -7.68 -10.08
CA SER A 50 -14.41 -8.65 -10.04
C SER A 50 -15.81 -8.02 -9.94
N LEU A 51 -15.88 -6.71 -9.72
CA LEU A 51 -17.15 -5.99 -9.56
C LEU A 51 -17.88 -5.83 -10.90
N PRO A 52 -19.22 -5.90 -10.89
CA PRO A 52 -20.01 -5.61 -12.08
C PRO A 52 -19.93 -4.11 -12.44
N LEU A 53 -20.17 -3.75 -13.70
CA LEU A 53 -19.90 -2.39 -14.21
C LEU A 53 -20.73 -1.27 -13.55
N GLU A 54 -21.84 -1.62 -12.89
CA GLU A 54 -22.64 -0.71 -12.06
C GLU A 54 -22.03 -0.43 -10.67
N THR A 55 -20.99 -1.16 -10.28
CA THR A 55 -20.32 -1.03 -8.98
C THR A 55 -18.85 -0.67 -9.16
N ASN A 56 -18.34 0.27 -8.38
CA ASN A 56 -16.98 0.75 -8.52
C ASN A 56 -16.33 1.06 -7.18
N VAL A 57 -15.09 0.60 -6.99
CA VAL A 57 -14.20 1.12 -5.98
C VAL A 57 -13.46 2.31 -6.57
N LEU A 58 -13.92 3.52 -6.25
CA LEU A 58 -13.28 4.73 -6.75
C LEU A 58 -11.86 4.92 -6.19
N THR A 59 -11.68 4.64 -4.89
CA THR A 59 -10.39 4.75 -4.19
C THR A 59 -10.29 3.67 -3.12
N MET A 60 -9.10 3.12 -2.96
CA MET A 60 -8.74 2.17 -1.91
C MET A 60 -7.30 2.41 -1.47
N THR A 61 -7.03 2.33 -0.17
CA THR A 61 -5.65 2.29 0.35
C THR A 61 -5.41 0.96 1.03
N VAL A 62 -4.34 0.25 0.63
CA VAL A 62 -3.89 -0.99 1.26
C VAL A 62 -2.46 -0.78 1.73
N MET A 63 -2.21 -0.96 3.03
CA MET A 63 -0.93 -0.61 3.63
C MET A 63 -0.49 -1.61 4.70
N ALA A 64 0.81 -1.75 4.89
CA ALA A 64 1.36 -2.43 6.05
C ALA A 64 0.88 -1.72 7.33
N THR A 65 0.15 -2.43 8.19
CA THR A 65 -0.62 -1.83 9.30
C THR A 65 0.20 -0.93 10.23
N LYS A 66 1.48 -1.25 10.42
CA LYS A 66 2.38 -0.54 11.34
C LYS A 66 3.26 0.50 10.65
N MET A 67 3.10 0.72 9.33
CA MET A 67 3.89 1.75 8.65
C MET A 67 3.41 3.16 9.08
N PRO A 68 4.32 4.13 9.22
CA PRO A 68 3.96 5.49 9.60
C PRO A 68 3.25 6.19 8.43
N PHE A 69 1.95 6.44 8.56
CA PHE A 69 1.16 7.12 7.52
C PHE A 69 0.07 8.03 8.08
N VAL A 70 -0.78 7.51 8.96
CA VAL A 70 -1.97 8.23 9.49
C VAL A 70 -1.67 9.11 10.72
N GLY A 71 -0.40 9.24 11.10
CA GLY A 71 0.06 10.03 12.24
C GLY A 71 0.54 11.44 11.85
N ARG A 72 0.96 12.22 12.84
CA ARG A 72 1.72 13.46 12.60
C ARG A 72 3.19 13.10 12.42
N GLY A 73 3.81 13.65 11.36
CA GLY A 73 5.25 13.57 11.11
C GLY A 73 6.02 14.64 11.86
#